data_AF-K1PP47-F1
#
_entry.id   AF-K1PP47-F1
#
_cell.length_a   1.000
_cell.length_b   1.000
_cell.length_c   1.000
_cell.angle_alpha   90.00
_cell.angle_beta   90.00
_cell.angle_gamma   90.00
#
_symmetry.space_group_name_H-M   'P 1'
#
loop_
_entity.id
_entity.type
_entity.pdbx_description
1 polymer ?
#
loop_
_entity_poly.entity_id
_entity_poly.type
_entity_poly.pdbx_seq_one_letter_code
_entity_poly.pdbx_strand_id
1 'polypeptide(L)'
;MTLSDPASFRQITLYLGGVIPPWMITVIMVRIYPAGGIMVGKGKEDHRYWGRPEDMSKFRPMWRPAYKCTRNDQCSDVAGETAAALASGAIVFKDKNATYSNELLTAAKSLYAFAKSNQGTYGTTAIMDANNYYRSNSYKDELCTAAMELYKLTNDASYLQDAISFYVPNSKSWAFSWDDKNVQCALMLYRAQGSRHYAAQVDDFIRSYMPGGELTQTPCGLAWRLGVGPLRYAANAALVALMAVDEGFGGDAYKIWALKQINYMLGDNKQRMSYQIGYGTKYPQKPYHRASSCPDPPTSPCGWDNINNPGPSPQILRGALVGGPDVNDVYVDNHVGCDFNAGFQSALAVFYTVIVADVYIINGSYRIGKPAEH
;
A
#
# COMPACT_ATOMS: atom_id res chain seq x y z
N MET A 1 -11.20 -11.57 -21.50
CA MET A 1 -10.05 -12.29 -22.08
C MET A 1 -9.85 -13.45 -21.13
N THR A 2 -10.22 -14.67 -21.51
CA THR A 2 -10.03 -15.85 -20.66
C THR A 2 -8.52 -16.03 -20.45
N LEU A 3 -8.05 -16.06 -19.21
CA LEU A 3 -6.64 -16.23 -18.82
C LEU A 3 -6.16 -17.66 -19.12
N SER A 4 -6.16 -18.04 -20.39
CA SER A 4 -5.67 -19.34 -20.89
C SER A 4 -4.25 -19.26 -21.47
N ASP A 5 -3.55 -18.13 -21.32
CA ASP A 5 -2.24 -17.93 -21.93
C ASP A 5 -1.08 -17.96 -20.89
N PRO A 6 -0.23 -19.01 -20.91
CA PRO A 6 1.00 -19.11 -20.11
C PRO A 6 1.98 -17.94 -20.26
N ALA A 7 1.90 -17.17 -21.35
CA ALA A 7 2.73 -15.97 -21.54
C ALA A 7 2.37 -14.84 -20.58
N SER A 8 1.09 -14.73 -20.20
CA SER A 8 0.60 -13.74 -19.22
C SER A 8 1.14 -14.03 -17.81
N PHE A 9 1.39 -15.31 -17.50
CA PHE A 9 1.99 -15.77 -16.24
C PHE A 9 3.49 -15.48 -16.15
N ARG A 10 4.26 -15.62 -17.24
CA ARG A 10 5.69 -15.28 -17.26
C ARG A 10 5.97 -13.79 -17.04
N GLN A 11 5.03 -12.92 -17.40
CA GLN A 11 5.20 -11.47 -17.26
C GLN A 11 5.12 -10.99 -15.80
N ILE A 12 4.39 -11.72 -14.94
CA ILE A 12 4.30 -11.46 -13.49
C ILE A 12 5.59 -11.85 -12.77
N THR A 13 6.24 -12.96 -13.17
CA THR A 13 7.47 -13.49 -12.57
C THR A 13 8.67 -12.54 -12.69
N LEU A 14 8.76 -11.78 -13.78
CA LEU A 14 9.84 -10.79 -13.99
C LEU A 14 9.66 -9.52 -13.14
N TYR A 15 8.44 -9.21 -12.69
CA TYR A 15 8.11 -7.94 -12.03
C TYR A 15 8.42 -7.93 -10.52
N LEU A 16 8.46 -9.10 -9.86
CA LEU A 16 8.61 -9.22 -8.41
C LEU A 16 10.07 -9.32 -7.91
N GLY A 17 11.05 -9.46 -8.81
CA GLY A 17 12.46 -9.71 -8.48
C GLY A 17 13.28 -8.52 -7.98
N GLY A 18 12.68 -7.35 -7.72
CA GLY A 18 13.44 -6.14 -7.35
C GLY A 18 12.66 -5.05 -6.62
N VAL A 19 11.54 -5.38 -5.98
CA VAL A 19 10.49 -4.38 -5.67
C VAL A 19 10.60 -3.68 -4.31
N ILE A 20 11.68 -3.92 -3.57
CA ILE A 20 12.15 -2.97 -2.57
C ILE A 20 13.49 -2.45 -3.07
N PRO A 21 13.49 -1.36 -3.86
CA PRO A 21 14.74 -0.75 -4.24
C PRO A 21 15.47 -0.31 -2.96
N PRO A 22 16.77 -0.61 -2.79
CA PRO A 22 17.54 -0.15 -1.64
C PRO A 22 17.38 1.35 -1.39
N TRP A 23 17.13 2.16 -2.44
CA TRP A 23 16.95 3.60 -2.33
C TRP A 23 15.70 4.04 -1.55
N MET A 24 14.58 3.30 -1.57
CA MET A 24 13.35 3.72 -0.86
C MET A 24 13.55 3.67 0.66
N ILE A 25 14.25 2.65 1.15
CA ILE A 25 14.61 2.54 2.57
C ILE A 25 15.85 3.40 2.87
N THR A 26 16.87 3.41 2.01
CA THR A 26 18.15 4.09 2.26
C THR A 26 18.06 5.62 2.18
N VAL A 27 17.39 6.18 1.17
CA VAL A 27 17.40 7.64 0.93
C VAL A 27 16.30 8.33 1.71
N ILE A 28 15.10 7.74 1.79
CA ILE A 28 13.95 8.37 2.48
C ILE A 28 13.97 8.03 3.97
N MET A 29 14.11 6.76 4.36
CA MET A 29 13.95 6.40 5.77
C MET A 29 15.25 6.51 6.58
N VAL A 30 16.40 6.10 6.01
CA VAL A 30 17.68 6.12 6.75
C VAL A 30 18.41 7.47 6.71
N ARG A 31 18.23 8.32 5.67
CA ARG A 31 18.90 9.64 5.62
C ARG A 31 18.04 10.82 6.06
N ILE A 32 16.71 10.76 5.94
CA ILE A 32 15.83 11.86 6.36
C ILE A 32 15.56 11.80 7.87
N TYR A 33 15.44 10.61 8.47
CA TYR A 33 15.12 10.47 9.90
C TYR A 33 16.26 10.67 10.91
N PRO A 34 17.56 10.49 10.61
CA PRO A 34 18.63 10.99 11.48
C PRO A 34 18.56 12.52 11.65
N ALA A 35 17.94 13.22 10.70
CA ALA A 35 17.67 14.66 10.76
C ALA A 35 16.22 15.01 11.21
N GLY A 36 15.38 13.99 11.48
CA GLY A 36 13.98 14.10 11.93
C GLY A 36 12.95 14.42 10.86
N GLY A 37 13.34 14.54 9.58
CA GLY A 37 12.43 15.00 8.52
C GLY A 37 11.37 13.96 8.13
N ILE A 38 10.14 14.43 7.90
CA ILE A 38 8.96 13.61 7.60
C ILE A 38 8.29 14.05 6.29
N MET A 39 8.43 15.33 5.92
CA MET A 39 7.89 15.88 4.69
C MET A 39 8.89 16.85 4.06
N VAL A 40 9.09 16.76 2.74
CA VAL A 40 9.92 17.70 1.97
C VAL A 40 9.10 18.29 0.83
N GLY A 41 8.96 19.62 0.85
CA GLY A 41 8.06 20.36 -0.03
C GLY A 41 6.82 20.85 0.72
N LYS A 42 6.24 21.95 0.25
CA LYS A 42 4.98 22.50 0.75
C LYS A 42 3.88 22.17 -0.27
N GLY A 43 2.80 21.50 0.15
CA GLY A 43 1.88 20.86 -0.78
C GLY A 43 1.28 21.85 -1.80
N LYS A 44 0.88 23.03 -1.34
CA LYS A 44 0.33 24.08 -2.22
C LYS A 44 1.33 24.58 -3.26
N GLU A 45 2.60 24.73 -2.90
CA GLU A 45 3.62 25.24 -3.82
C GLU A 45 4.04 24.16 -4.81
N ASP A 46 4.21 22.92 -4.34
CA ASP A 46 4.47 21.77 -5.20
C ASP A 46 3.33 21.58 -6.22
N HIS A 47 2.07 21.69 -5.78
CA HIS A 47 0.91 21.49 -6.64
C HIS A 47 0.64 22.61 -7.65
N ARG A 48 1.24 23.79 -7.46
CA ARG A 48 1.21 24.89 -8.45
C ARG A 48 2.15 24.65 -9.63
N TYR A 49 3.07 23.71 -9.48
CA TYR A 49 3.97 23.29 -10.54
C TYR A 49 3.40 22.07 -11.26
N TRP A 50 3.46 22.10 -12.60
CA TRP A 50 3.28 20.93 -13.44
C TRP A 50 4.47 20.83 -14.38
N GLY A 51 5.23 19.74 -14.28
CA GLY A 51 6.41 19.55 -15.11
C GLY A 51 7.30 18.41 -14.61
N ARG A 52 8.49 18.30 -15.20
CA ARG A 52 9.51 17.31 -14.85
C ARG A 52 10.08 17.60 -13.46
N PRO A 53 10.24 16.61 -12.56
CA PRO A 53 10.77 16.86 -11.22
C PRO A 53 12.18 17.49 -11.23
N GLU A 54 13.02 17.19 -12.21
CA GLU A 54 14.35 17.78 -12.41
C GLU A 54 14.33 19.24 -12.90
N ASP A 55 13.20 19.71 -13.43
CA ASP A 55 13.01 21.08 -13.91
C ASP A 55 12.36 22.01 -12.86
N MET A 56 12.05 21.48 -11.67
CA MET A 56 11.38 22.21 -10.59
C MET A 56 12.07 23.53 -10.23
N SER A 57 13.40 23.56 -10.23
CA SER A 57 14.19 24.77 -9.91
C SER A 57 14.15 25.85 -10.99
N LYS A 58 13.74 25.50 -12.22
CA LYS A 58 13.70 26.41 -13.38
C LYS A 58 12.42 27.22 -13.46
N PHE A 59 11.33 26.72 -12.88
CA PHE A 59 10.02 27.37 -12.95
C PHE A 59 9.97 28.65 -12.11
N ARG A 60 10.53 28.59 -10.88
CA ARG A 60 10.79 29.67 -9.90
C ARG A 60 11.82 29.13 -8.89
N PRO A 61 12.43 29.94 -7.99
CA PRO A 61 13.07 29.42 -6.79
C PRO A 61 12.01 28.73 -5.91
N MET A 62 11.72 27.47 -6.22
CA MET A 62 10.68 26.70 -5.57
C MET A 62 11.24 26.21 -4.23
N TRP A 63 10.80 26.86 -3.17
CA TRP A 63 11.15 26.51 -1.80
C TRP A 63 10.56 25.13 -1.46
N ARG A 64 11.44 24.16 -1.19
CA ARG A 64 11.08 22.82 -0.72
C ARG A 64 11.50 22.67 0.74
N PRO A 65 10.74 23.21 1.71
CA PRO A 65 11.08 23.08 3.12
C PRO A 65 11.10 21.62 3.55
N ALA A 66 11.99 21.30 4.48
CA ALA A 66 11.94 20.04 5.22
C ALA A 66 11.21 20.29 6.55
N TYR A 67 10.12 19.56 6.77
CA TYR A 67 9.40 19.52 8.03
C TYR A 67 9.83 18.30 8.82
N LYS A 68 9.98 18.47 10.13
CA LYS A 68 10.43 17.42 11.05
C LYS A 68 9.64 17.44 12.34
N CYS A 69 9.55 16.28 12.98
CA CYS A 69 9.09 16.19 14.35
C CYS A 69 10.26 16.35 15.31
N THR A 70 10.00 16.99 16.44
CA THR A 70 10.94 17.16 17.54
C THR A 70 10.36 16.57 18.82
N ARG A 71 11.14 16.52 19.90
CA ARG A 71 10.69 16.06 21.22
C ARG A 71 9.56 16.90 21.86
N ASN A 72 9.22 18.03 21.25
CA ASN A 72 8.14 18.91 21.71
C ASN A 72 6.86 18.71 20.88
N ASP A 73 6.88 17.76 19.93
CA ASP A 73 5.78 17.51 19.01
C ASP A 73 5.07 16.20 19.33
N GLN A 74 3.78 16.15 19.02
CA GLN A 74 3.03 14.90 18.92
C GLN A 74 3.26 14.31 17.52
N CYS A 75 3.73 13.07 17.43
CA CYS A 75 4.19 12.52 16.14
C CYS A 75 4.32 10.99 16.11
N SER A 76 3.48 10.30 16.87
CA SER A 76 3.54 8.84 17.01
C SER A 76 3.15 8.09 15.77
N ASP A 77 2.20 8.61 15.00
CA ASP A 77 1.70 8.03 13.76
C ASP A 77 2.85 7.83 12.76
N VAL A 78 3.41 8.91 12.22
CA VAL A 78 4.42 8.82 11.17
C VAL A 78 5.76 8.28 11.66
N ALA A 79 6.13 8.53 12.93
CA ALA A 79 7.32 7.93 13.52
C ALA A 79 7.13 6.42 13.77
N GLY A 80 5.94 6.00 14.20
CA GLY A 80 5.55 4.61 14.37
C GLY A 80 5.54 3.87 13.04
N GLU A 81 4.88 4.42 12.02
CA GLU A 81 4.85 3.87 10.66
C GLU A 81 6.27 3.70 10.10
N THR A 82 7.13 4.70 10.30
CA THR A 82 8.52 4.62 9.86
C THR A 82 9.30 3.57 10.64
N ALA A 83 9.08 3.45 11.96
CA ALA A 83 9.68 2.40 12.76
C ALA A 83 9.24 1.01 12.28
N ALA A 84 7.96 0.82 11.97
CA ALA A 84 7.41 -0.42 11.41
C ALA A 84 8.05 -0.76 10.05
N ALA A 85 8.21 0.23 9.16
CA ALA A 85 8.83 0.05 7.86
C ALA A 85 10.33 -0.28 7.96
N LEU A 86 11.08 0.39 8.85
CA LEU A 86 12.48 0.08 9.10
C LEU A 86 12.66 -1.29 9.72
N ALA A 87 11.81 -1.68 10.67
CA ALA A 87 11.79 -3.03 11.22
C ALA A 87 11.49 -4.07 10.12
N SER A 88 10.45 -3.87 9.31
CA SER A 88 10.16 -4.74 8.17
C SER A 88 11.36 -4.85 7.21
N GLY A 89 12.05 -3.73 6.94
CA GLY A 89 13.29 -3.73 6.16
C GLY A 89 14.40 -4.55 6.81
N ALA A 90 14.62 -4.43 8.12
CA ALA A 90 15.58 -5.23 8.85
C ALA A 90 15.29 -6.74 8.72
N ILE A 91 14.01 -7.15 8.75
CA ILE A 91 13.62 -8.56 8.52
C ILE A 91 14.06 -9.02 7.13
N VAL A 92 13.77 -8.23 6.09
CA VAL A 92 14.07 -8.57 4.69
C VAL A 92 15.58 -8.65 4.45
N PHE A 93 16.36 -7.74 5.03
CA PHE A 93 17.80 -7.67 4.80
C PHE A 93 18.63 -8.56 5.73
N LYS A 94 18.04 -9.18 6.75
CA LYS A 94 18.74 -9.97 7.77
C LYS A 94 19.78 -10.94 7.19
N ASP A 95 19.39 -11.72 6.18
CA ASP A 95 20.24 -12.74 5.57
C ASP A 95 21.00 -12.24 4.33
N LYS A 96 20.65 -11.07 3.79
CA LYS A 96 21.26 -10.50 2.58
C LYS A 96 22.34 -9.47 2.89
N ASN A 97 22.17 -8.70 3.96
CA ASN A 97 23.09 -7.69 4.44
C ASN A 97 22.83 -7.44 5.93
N ALA A 98 23.47 -8.25 6.78
CA ALA A 98 23.30 -8.19 8.23
C ALA A 98 23.69 -6.84 8.83
N THR A 99 24.73 -6.19 8.29
CA THR A 99 25.15 -4.84 8.74
C THR A 99 24.03 -3.83 8.51
N TYR A 100 23.48 -3.78 7.30
CA TYR A 100 22.38 -2.88 6.98
C TYR A 100 21.11 -3.22 7.76
N SER A 101 20.80 -4.51 7.92
CA SER A 101 19.71 -4.97 8.80
C SER A 101 19.86 -4.44 10.22
N ASN A 102 21.06 -4.45 10.79
CA ASN A 102 21.31 -3.94 12.14
C ASN A 102 21.20 -2.41 12.23
N GLU A 103 21.60 -1.68 11.19
CA GLU A 103 21.38 -0.23 11.09
C GLU A 103 19.87 0.10 11.09
N LEU A 104 19.08 -0.63 10.28
CA LEU A 104 17.64 -0.48 10.21
C LEU A 104 16.97 -0.81 11.55
N LEU A 105 17.36 -1.90 12.21
CA LEU A 105 16.82 -2.26 13.52
C LEU A 105 17.15 -1.20 14.59
N THR A 106 18.38 -0.67 14.58
CA THR A 106 18.78 0.40 15.51
C THR A 106 17.94 1.66 15.31
N ALA A 107 17.74 2.06 14.05
CA ALA A 107 16.90 3.20 13.70
C ALA A 107 15.42 2.96 14.06
N ALA A 108 14.89 1.76 13.81
CA ALA A 108 13.52 1.38 14.15
C ALA A 108 13.26 1.46 15.65
N LYS A 109 14.16 0.92 16.48
CA LYS A 109 14.06 1.00 17.95
C LYS A 109 14.07 2.45 18.45
N SER A 110 14.95 3.28 17.89
CA SER A 110 15.07 4.70 18.24
C SER A 110 13.78 5.46 17.89
N LEU A 111 13.26 5.30 16.67
CA LEU A 111 12.03 5.96 16.23
C LEU A 111 10.80 5.47 16.98
N TYR A 112 10.72 4.17 17.30
CA TYR A 112 9.63 3.67 18.11
C TYR A 112 9.65 4.24 19.54
N ALA A 113 10.83 4.35 20.17
CA ALA A 113 10.95 4.98 21.48
C ALA A 113 10.56 6.47 21.44
N PHE A 114 10.94 7.18 20.37
CA PHE A 114 10.47 8.54 20.12
C PHE A 114 8.94 8.58 19.97
N ALA A 115 8.37 7.74 19.10
CA ALA A 115 6.93 7.68 18.84
C ALA A 115 6.14 7.41 20.13
N LYS A 116 6.57 6.43 20.94
CA LYS A 116 5.92 6.07 22.21
C LYS A 116 5.97 7.18 23.25
N SER A 117 7.04 7.99 23.25
CA SER A 117 7.21 9.12 24.18
C SER A 117 6.47 10.39 23.75
N ASN A 118 6.12 10.51 22.47
CA ASN A 118 5.56 11.71 21.84
C ASN A 118 4.14 11.45 21.30
N GLN A 119 3.26 10.95 22.18
CA GLN A 119 1.92 10.47 21.82
C GLN A 119 1.01 11.52 21.18
N GLY A 120 0.54 11.20 19.97
CA GLY A 120 -0.42 11.98 19.20
C GLY A 120 -0.06 11.98 17.71
N THR A 121 -0.82 12.73 16.92
CA THR A 121 -0.70 12.75 15.46
C THR A 121 0.20 13.88 14.98
N TYR A 122 1.04 13.67 13.96
CA TYR A 122 1.97 14.68 13.44
C TYR A 122 1.28 15.99 13.01
N GLY A 123 0.00 15.90 12.62
CA GLY A 123 -0.79 17.01 12.10
C GLY A 123 -1.22 18.05 13.14
N THR A 124 -1.03 17.80 14.44
CA THR A 124 -1.44 18.73 15.51
C THR A 124 -0.36 19.76 15.84
N THR A 125 0.90 19.33 15.96
CA THR A 125 1.99 20.21 16.41
C THR A 125 3.13 20.36 15.41
N ALA A 126 3.38 19.37 14.55
CA ALA A 126 4.57 19.34 13.70
C ALA A 126 4.31 19.79 12.26
N ILE A 127 3.35 19.17 11.56
CA ILE A 127 3.20 19.31 10.09
C ILE A 127 1.74 19.55 9.70
N MET A 128 1.19 20.67 10.16
CA MET A 128 -0.21 21.05 9.90
C MET A 128 -0.55 21.12 8.39
N ASP A 129 0.40 21.44 7.50
CA ASP A 129 0.17 21.50 6.05
C ASP A 129 -0.31 20.17 5.49
N ALA A 130 0.19 19.06 6.04
CA ALA A 130 -0.14 17.72 5.58
C ALA A 130 -1.57 17.27 5.97
N ASN A 131 -2.28 17.98 6.87
CA ASN A 131 -3.70 17.75 7.12
C ASN A 131 -4.61 18.03 5.91
N ASN A 132 -4.12 18.75 4.89
CA ASN A 132 -4.86 18.96 3.65
C ASN A 132 -4.67 17.82 2.63
N TYR A 133 -3.81 16.84 2.94
CA TYR A 133 -3.38 15.80 2.00
C TYR A 133 -3.45 14.40 2.61
N TYR A 134 -2.74 14.18 3.73
CA TYR A 134 -2.60 12.89 4.41
C TYR A 134 -2.94 13.02 5.89
N ARG A 135 -4.05 13.70 6.22
CA ARG A 135 -4.46 13.90 7.61
C ARG A 135 -4.52 12.59 8.37
N SER A 136 -3.78 12.53 9.47
CA SER A 136 -3.82 11.40 10.38
C SER A 136 -5.05 11.46 11.29
N ASN A 137 -5.77 10.34 11.41
CA ASN A 137 -6.93 10.21 12.30
C ASN A 137 -6.63 9.42 13.58
N SER A 138 -5.54 8.66 13.60
CA SER A 138 -5.11 7.85 14.73
C SER A 138 -3.59 7.73 14.73
N TYR A 139 -3.04 7.29 15.86
CA TYR A 139 -1.62 6.95 15.99
C TYR A 139 -1.40 5.62 16.72
N LYS A 140 -2.46 5.08 17.31
CA LYS A 140 -2.38 3.91 18.20
C LYS A 140 -2.10 2.65 17.40
N ASP A 141 -2.70 2.55 16.22
CA ASP A 141 -2.54 1.45 15.28
C ASP A 141 -1.15 1.45 14.63
N GLU A 142 -0.54 2.61 14.35
CA GLU A 142 0.88 2.68 13.96
C GLU A 142 1.79 2.21 15.10
N LEU A 143 1.55 2.65 16.35
CA LEU A 143 2.33 2.20 17.50
C LEU A 143 2.17 0.69 17.73
N CYS A 144 0.95 0.17 17.59
CA CYS A 144 0.65 -1.26 17.69
C CYS A 144 1.44 -2.05 16.64
N THR A 145 1.37 -1.62 15.38
CA THR A 145 2.05 -2.28 14.26
C THR A 145 3.57 -2.21 14.39
N ALA A 146 4.12 -1.04 14.75
CA ALA A 146 5.56 -0.87 14.95
C ALA A 146 6.10 -1.74 16.07
N ALA A 147 5.36 -1.84 17.19
CA ALA A 147 5.70 -2.72 18.29
C ALA A 147 5.68 -4.20 17.84
N MET A 148 4.69 -4.62 17.06
CA MET A 148 4.63 -5.99 16.53
C MET A 148 5.77 -6.32 15.56
N GLU A 149 6.18 -5.40 14.69
CA GLU A 149 7.34 -5.62 13.80
C GLU A 149 8.66 -5.70 14.60
N LEU A 150 8.82 -4.88 15.64
CA LEU A 150 9.97 -4.97 16.54
C LEU A 150 9.96 -6.25 17.38
N TYR A 151 8.80 -6.69 17.86
CA TYR A 151 8.65 -7.98 18.55
C TYR A 151 9.06 -9.13 17.63
N LYS A 152 8.59 -9.15 16.38
CA LYS A 152 8.95 -10.18 15.39
C LYS A 152 10.45 -10.28 15.14
N LEU A 153 11.18 -9.16 15.18
CA LEU A 153 12.63 -9.12 15.01
C LEU A 153 13.43 -9.54 16.24
N THR A 154 12.97 -9.11 17.41
CA THR A 154 13.78 -9.12 18.64
C THR A 154 13.37 -10.21 19.62
N ASN A 155 12.14 -10.72 19.48
CA ASN A 155 11.46 -11.58 20.44
C ASN A 155 11.37 -10.96 21.86
N ASP A 156 11.50 -9.64 21.97
CA ASP A 156 11.39 -8.92 23.25
C ASP A 156 9.93 -8.71 23.62
N ALA A 157 9.50 -9.38 24.70
CA ALA A 157 8.12 -9.37 25.17
C ALA A 157 7.60 -7.97 25.54
N SER A 158 8.47 -7.00 25.82
CA SER A 158 8.04 -5.62 26.09
C SER A 158 7.34 -4.98 24.89
N TYR A 159 7.79 -5.28 23.66
CA TYR A 159 7.12 -4.80 22.46
C TYR A 159 5.77 -5.50 22.24
N LEU A 160 5.65 -6.79 22.57
CA LEU A 160 4.35 -7.47 22.52
C LEU A 160 3.36 -6.86 23.52
N GLN A 161 3.81 -6.55 24.74
CA GLN A 161 2.96 -5.89 25.74
C GLN A 161 2.54 -4.49 25.31
N ASP A 162 3.47 -3.73 24.71
CA ASP A 162 3.15 -2.43 24.14
C ASP A 162 2.10 -2.54 23.03
N ALA A 163 2.27 -3.49 22.10
CA ALA A 163 1.32 -3.71 21.01
C ALA A 163 -0.09 -3.97 21.55
N ILE A 164 -0.23 -4.85 22.54
CA ILE A 164 -1.51 -5.13 23.21
C ILE A 164 -2.08 -3.86 23.87
N SER A 165 -1.24 -3.03 24.47
CA SER A 165 -1.68 -1.78 25.13
C SER A 165 -2.17 -0.71 24.15
N PHE A 166 -1.61 -0.67 22.94
CA PHE A 166 -1.99 0.28 21.90
C PHE A 166 -3.10 -0.24 21.00
N TYR A 167 -3.29 -1.55 20.91
CA TYR A 167 -4.37 -2.14 20.13
C TYR A 167 -5.72 -1.58 20.57
N VAL A 168 -6.57 -1.23 19.59
CA VAL A 168 -7.91 -0.68 19.85
C VAL A 168 -8.93 -1.80 19.63
N PRO A 169 -9.32 -2.53 20.70
CA PRO A 169 -10.24 -3.66 20.55
C PRO A 169 -11.64 -3.20 20.15
N ASN A 170 -12.34 -4.03 19.38
CA ASN A 170 -13.71 -3.79 18.92
C ASN A 170 -13.90 -2.54 18.03
N SER A 171 -12.79 -1.96 17.55
CA SER A 171 -12.81 -0.95 16.50
C SER A 171 -12.48 -1.63 15.18
N LYS A 172 -13.53 -2.06 14.45
CA LYS A 172 -13.34 -2.56 13.08
C LYS A 172 -12.68 -1.47 12.24
N SER A 173 -11.55 -1.82 11.61
CA SER A 173 -10.87 -0.90 10.69
C SER A 173 -11.83 -0.40 9.61
N TRP A 174 -11.82 0.91 9.37
CA TRP A 174 -12.55 1.49 8.26
C TRP A 174 -11.89 1.03 6.95
N ALA A 175 -10.57 0.97 6.88
CA ALA A 175 -9.86 0.33 5.78
C ALA A 175 -8.53 -0.20 6.29
N PHE A 176 -7.95 -1.18 5.61
CA PHE A 176 -6.50 -1.31 5.70
C PHE A 176 -5.88 -0.25 4.78
N SER A 177 -5.18 0.74 5.33
CA SER A 177 -4.68 1.88 4.56
C SER A 177 -3.44 2.54 5.16
N TRP A 178 -3.01 3.66 4.58
CA TRP A 178 -1.92 4.47 5.11
C TRP A 178 -2.27 5.15 6.46
N ASP A 179 -3.55 5.23 6.82
CA ASP A 179 -4.09 5.91 8.01
C ASP A 179 -4.80 4.95 9.00
N ASP A 180 -4.96 3.67 8.64
CA ASP A 180 -5.61 2.69 9.50
C ASP A 180 -4.94 1.33 9.32
N LYS A 181 -4.26 0.91 10.39
CA LYS A 181 -3.52 -0.36 10.51
C LYS A 181 -4.08 -1.27 11.60
N ASN A 182 -5.23 -0.96 12.18
CA ASN A 182 -5.72 -1.73 13.32
C ASN A 182 -5.94 -3.21 12.95
N VAL A 183 -6.46 -3.49 11.74
CA VAL A 183 -6.61 -4.86 11.22
C VAL A 183 -5.27 -5.56 10.95
N GLN A 184 -4.23 -4.83 10.53
CA GLN A 184 -2.88 -5.39 10.42
C GLN A 184 -2.36 -5.79 11.80
N CYS A 185 -2.48 -4.91 12.80
CA CYS A 185 -2.04 -5.25 14.14
C CYS A 185 -2.83 -6.43 14.74
N ALA A 186 -4.14 -6.50 14.50
CA ALA A 186 -4.96 -7.65 14.89
C ALA A 186 -4.40 -8.96 14.31
N LEU A 187 -4.08 -8.99 13.01
CA LEU A 187 -3.53 -10.18 12.38
C LEU A 187 -2.16 -10.57 12.95
N MET A 188 -1.30 -9.59 13.23
CA MET A 188 0.00 -9.84 13.86
C MET A 188 -0.14 -10.36 15.29
N LEU A 189 -1.07 -9.81 16.08
CA LEU A 189 -1.37 -10.27 17.43
C LEU A 189 -1.99 -11.68 17.43
N TYR A 190 -2.84 -11.99 16.45
CA TYR A 190 -3.32 -13.36 16.22
C TYR A 190 -2.15 -14.31 16.01
N ARG A 191 -1.22 -13.99 15.08
CA ARG A 191 -0.04 -14.81 14.81
C ARG A 191 0.81 -15.04 16.07
N ALA A 192 0.94 -14.02 16.92
CA ALA A 192 1.76 -14.10 18.12
C ALA A 192 1.10 -14.87 19.29
N GLN A 193 -0.23 -14.77 19.45
CA GLN A 193 -0.93 -15.27 20.63
C GLN A 193 -1.93 -16.41 20.36
N GLY A 194 -2.32 -16.64 19.11
CA GLY A 194 -3.35 -17.59 18.70
C GLY A 194 -4.76 -17.25 19.19
N SER A 195 -4.98 -16.04 19.72
CA SER A 195 -6.26 -15.64 20.32
C SER A 195 -7.33 -15.45 19.25
N ARG A 196 -8.44 -16.20 19.38
CA ARG A 196 -9.61 -16.10 18.47
C ARG A 196 -10.25 -14.72 18.45
N HIS A 197 -10.04 -13.90 19.48
CA HIS A 197 -10.53 -12.52 19.50
C HIS A 197 -9.96 -11.73 18.31
N TYR A 198 -8.65 -11.78 18.08
CA TYR A 198 -8.04 -11.03 16.97
C TYR A 198 -8.41 -11.60 15.60
N ALA A 199 -8.47 -12.93 15.47
CA ALA A 199 -8.95 -13.56 14.24
C ALA A 199 -10.38 -13.11 13.91
N ALA A 200 -11.26 -13.00 14.91
CA ALA A 200 -12.62 -12.50 14.71
C ALA A 200 -12.67 -11.03 14.26
N GLN A 201 -11.73 -10.18 14.71
CA GLN A 201 -11.63 -8.79 14.25
C GLN A 201 -11.16 -8.71 12.79
N VAL A 202 -10.21 -9.55 12.40
CA VAL A 202 -9.77 -9.67 10.99
C VAL A 202 -10.89 -10.23 10.11
N ASP A 203 -11.61 -11.25 10.60
CA ASP A 203 -12.77 -11.85 9.93
C ASP A 203 -13.89 -10.83 9.69
N ASP A 204 -14.27 -10.05 10.70
CA ASP A 204 -15.28 -9.00 10.58
C ASP A 204 -14.88 -7.91 9.56
N PHE A 205 -13.60 -7.50 9.56
CA PHE A 205 -13.08 -6.59 8.55
C PHE A 205 -13.23 -7.17 7.13
N ILE A 206 -12.75 -8.39 6.88
CA ILE A 206 -12.80 -9.01 5.54
C ILE A 206 -14.26 -9.18 5.10
N ARG A 207 -15.12 -9.71 5.97
CA ARG A 207 -16.55 -9.92 5.66
C ARG A 207 -17.27 -8.62 5.36
N SER A 208 -16.91 -7.50 5.99
CA SER A 208 -17.48 -6.21 5.65
C SER A 208 -17.26 -5.84 4.17
N TYR A 209 -16.11 -6.21 3.60
CA TYR A 209 -15.76 -5.96 2.19
C TYR A 209 -16.38 -6.97 1.21
N MET A 210 -16.76 -8.16 1.68
CA MET A 210 -17.33 -9.23 0.83
C MET A 210 -18.80 -8.97 0.44
N PRO A 211 -19.29 -9.59 -0.65
CA PRO A 211 -20.71 -9.53 -1.00
C PRO A 211 -21.63 -9.97 0.15
N GLY A 212 -22.68 -9.19 0.42
CA GLY A 212 -23.57 -9.37 1.56
C GLY A 212 -23.05 -8.76 2.87
N GLY A 213 -21.84 -8.19 2.86
CA GLY A 213 -21.29 -7.37 3.94
C GLY A 213 -21.78 -5.92 3.90
N GLU A 214 -20.98 -5.02 4.47
CA GLU A 214 -21.33 -3.61 4.66
C GLU A 214 -21.02 -2.74 3.43
N LEU A 215 -20.00 -3.11 2.66
CA LEU A 215 -19.53 -2.30 1.54
C LEU A 215 -20.40 -2.51 0.30
N THR A 216 -20.67 -1.40 -0.38
CA THR A 216 -21.24 -1.41 -1.71
C THR A 216 -20.39 -2.26 -2.65
N GLN A 217 -21.06 -3.15 -3.39
CA GLN A 217 -20.46 -3.90 -4.48
C GLN A 217 -20.85 -3.22 -5.79
N THR A 218 -19.89 -2.93 -6.65
CA THR A 218 -20.21 -2.46 -8.01
C THR A 218 -20.89 -3.60 -8.80
N PRO A 219 -21.62 -3.29 -9.89
CA PRO A 219 -22.22 -4.31 -10.75
C PRO A 219 -21.26 -5.41 -11.24
N CYS A 220 -19.97 -5.10 -11.44
CA CYS A 220 -18.93 -6.05 -11.84
C CYS A 220 -18.16 -6.66 -10.64
N GLY A 221 -18.55 -6.37 -9.40
CA GLY A 221 -18.08 -7.09 -8.20
C GLY A 221 -16.85 -6.50 -7.49
N LEU A 222 -16.54 -5.22 -7.71
CA LEU A 222 -15.55 -4.51 -6.90
C LEU A 222 -16.14 -4.13 -5.54
N ALA A 223 -15.41 -4.42 -4.46
CA ALA A 223 -15.71 -3.91 -3.13
C ALA A 223 -15.40 -2.40 -3.07
N TRP A 224 -16.42 -1.57 -3.20
CA TRP A 224 -16.28 -0.13 -3.44
C TRP A 224 -16.43 0.66 -2.14
N ARG A 225 -15.31 1.17 -1.61
CA ARG A 225 -15.26 1.90 -0.32
C ARG A 225 -15.52 3.41 -0.47
N LEU A 226 -14.84 4.05 -1.41
CA LEU A 226 -14.81 5.50 -1.56
C LEU A 226 -14.56 5.85 -3.04
N GLY A 227 -15.09 6.99 -3.50
CA GLY A 227 -14.93 7.41 -4.90
C GLY A 227 -13.51 7.81 -5.30
N VAL A 228 -12.62 8.07 -4.34
CA VAL A 228 -11.20 8.37 -4.62
C VAL A 228 -10.36 7.16 -4.23
N GLY A 229 -9.71 6.55 -5.23
CA GLY A 229 -8.89 5.35 -5.08
C GLY A 229 -9.63 4.11 -4.57
N PRO A 230 -10.82 3.73 -5.10
CA PRO A 230 -11.52 2.51 -4.66
C PRO A 230 -10.68 1.24 -4.85
N LEU A 231 -9.88 1.14 -5.92
CA LEU A 231 -9.07 -0.05 -6.18
C LEU A 231 -8.01 -0.30 -5.11
N ARG A 232 -7.41 0.76 -4.56
CA ARG A 232 -6.47 0.67 -3.43
C ARG A 232 -7.11 -0.01 -2.21
N TYR A 233 -8.34 0.36 -1.87
CA TYR A 233 -9.01 -0.20 -0.70
C TYR A 233 -9.36 -1.67 -0.91
N ALA A 234 -9.87 -2.02 -2.09
CA ALA A 234 -10.15 -3.41 -2.46
C ALA A 234 -8.86 -4.26 -2.48
N ALA A 235 -7.75 -3.71 -2.98
CA ALA A 235 -6.46 -4.39 -3.04
C ALA A 235 -5.90 -4.66 -1.63
N ASN A 236 -5.97 -3.67 -0.76
CA ASN A 236 -5.52 -3.79 0.63
C ASN A 236 -6.36 -4.81 1.40
N ALA A 237 -7.69 -4.82 1.21
CA ALA A 237 -8.55 -5.81 1.86
C ALA A 237 -8.33 -7.22 1.29
N ALA A 238 -8.09 -7.36 -0.02
CA ALA A 238 -7.69 -8.61 -0.64
C ALA A 238 -6.38 -9.17 -0.07
N LEU A 239 -5.39 -8.30 0.19
CA LEU A 239 -4.16 -8.70 0.88
C LEU A 239 -4.45 -9.25 2.29
N VAL A 240 -5.26 -8.54 3.08
CA VAL A 240 -5.62 -9.00 4.45
C VAL A 240 -6.31 -10.36 4.39
N ALA A 241 -7.22 -10.57 3.44
CA ALA A 241 -7.88 -11.86 3.23
C ALA A 241 -6.91 -12.98 2.86
N LEU A 242 -5.94 -12.71 1.98
CA LEU A 242 -4.91 -13.69 1.62
C LEU A 242 -3.98 -14.00 2.79
N MET A 243 -3.62 -13.01 3.60
CA MET A 243 -2.80 -13.21 4.80
C MET A 243 -3.58 -13.99 5.88
N ALA A 244 -4.89 -13.78 6.03
CA ALA A 244 -5.73 -14.59 6.90
C ALA A 244 -5.75 -16.08 6.48
N VAL A 245 -5.79 -16.35 5.16
CA VAL A 245 -5.69 -17.70 4.61
C VAL A 245 -4.33 -18.34 4.92
N ASP A 246 -3.23 -17.59 4.76
CA ASP A 246 -1.88 -18.02 5.12
C ASP A 246 -1.77 -18.36 6.62
N GLU A 247 -2.49 -17.62 7.46
CA GLU A 247 -2.63 -17.87 8.90
C GLU A 247 -3.60 -19.03 9.26
N GLY A 248 -4.15 -19.72 8.26
CA GLY A 248 -4.96 -20.93 8.45
C GLY A 248 -6.44 -20.69 8.74
N PHE A 249 -6.99 -19.51 8.44
CA PHE A 249 -8.43 -19.26 8.58
C PHE A 249 -9.06 -18.54 7.38
N GLY A 250 -10.39 -18.46 7.34
CA GLY A 250 -11.16 -17.91 6.20
C GLY A 250 -11.36 -18.87 5.03
N GLY A 251 -10.33 -19.67 4.70
CA GLY A 251 -10.39 -20.74 3.70
C GLY A 251 -10.64 -20.25 2.28
N ASP A 252 -11.20 -21.14 1.44
CA ASP A 252 -11.37 -20.91 0.00
C ASP A 252 -12.23 -19.68 -0.33
N ALA A 253 -13.19 -19.34 0.53
CA ALA A 253 -14.04 -18.17 0.32
C ALA A 253 -13.23 -16.87 0.25
N TYR A 254 -12.24 -16.70 1.14
CA TYR A 254 -11.39 -15.50 1.19
C TYR A 254 -10.41 -15.48 0.04
N LYS A 255 -9.83 -16.63 -0.27
CA LYS A 255 -8.96 -16.83 -1.41
C LYS A 255 -9.66 -16.43 -2.72
N ILE A 256 -10.85 -16.99 -2.99
CA ILE A 256 -11.64 -16.73 -4.20
C ILE A 256 -12.11 -15.27 -4.26
N TRP A 257 -12.50 -14.68 -3.14
CA TRP A 257 -12.91 -13.28 -3.12
C TRP A 257 -11.73 -12.34 -3.43
N ALA A 258 -10.58 -12.52 -2.80
CA ALA A 258 -9.37 -11.73 -3.06
C ALA A 258 -8.94 -11.85 -4.54
N LEU A 259 -8.98 -13.06 -5.09
CA LEU A 259 -8.80 -13.37 -6.51
C LEU A 259 -9.68 -12.50 -7.42
N LYS A 260 -10.97 -12.41 -7.11
CA LYS A 260 -11.93 -11.61 -7.89
C LYS A 260 -11.57 -10.12 -7.85
N GLN A 261 -11.13 -9.60 -6.70
CA GLN A 261 -10.71 -8.19 -6.60
C GLN A 261 -9.46 -7.91 -7.45
N ILE A 262 -8.46 -8.79 -7.42
CA ILE A 262 -7.26 -8.66 -8.24
C ILE A 262 -7.58 -8.79 -9.74
N ASN A 263 -8.41 -9.75 -10.13
CA ASN A 263 -8.80 -9.91 -11.53
C ASN A 263 -9.64 -8.74 -12.05
N TYR A 264 -10.50 -8.17 -11.20
CA TYR A 264 -11.19 -6.91 -11.52
C TYR A 264 -10.18 -5.81 -11.86
N MET A 265 -9.12 -5.64 -11.06
CA MET A 265 -8.06 -4.66 -11.31
C MET A 265 -7.28 -4.92 -12.61
N LEU A 266 -7.15 -6.18 -13.01
CA LEU A 266 -6.35 -6.59 -14.16
C LEU A 266 -7.14 -6.75 -15.47
N GLY A 267 -8.47 -6.70 -15.43
CA GLY A 267 -9.27 -6.65 -16.66
C GLY A 267 -10.68 -7.23 -16.60
N ASP A 268 -11.06 -7.92 -15.52
CA ASP A 268 -12.42 -8.45 -15.32
C ASP A 268 -13.37 -7.35 -14.80
N ASN A 269 -13.44 -6.26 -15.57
CA ASN A 269 -14.28 -5.09 -15.30
C ASN A 269 -15.05 -4.68 -16.55
N LYS A 270 -15.98 -3.73 -16.39
CA LYS A 270 -16.88 -3.24 -17.44
C LYS A 270 -16.13 -2.73 -18.69
N GLN A 271 -14.93 -2.19 -18.53
CA GLN A 271 -14.10 -1.63 -19.60
C GLN A 271 -13.25 -2.68 -20.31
N ARG A 272 -13.16 -3.91 -19.76
CA ARG A 272 -12.22 -4.95 -20.19
C ARG A 272 -10.80 -4.39 -20.30
N MET A 273 -10.41 -3.61 -19.28
CA MET A 273 -9.20 -2.80 -19.26
C MET A 273 -8.43 -3.08 -17.97
N SER A 274 -7.12 -3.31 -18.06
CA SER A 274 -6.28 -3.34 -16.87
C SER A 274 -6.21 -1.95 -16.27
N TYR A 275 -6.53 -1.81 -14.98
CA TYR A 275 -6.28 -0.59 -14.22
C TYR A 275 -4.82 -0.47 -13.75
N GLN A 276 -4.00 -1.50 -13.96
CA GLN A 276 -2.55 -1.39 -13.87
C GLN A 276 -1.96 -0.91 -15.20
N ILE A 277 -1.31 0.25 -15.18
CA ILE A 277 -0.74 0.89 -16.37
C ILE A 277 0.39 0.02 -16.94
N GLY A 278 0.33 -0.23 -18.25
CA GLY A 278 1.33 -1.02 -18.97
C GLY A 278 1.19 -2.54 -18.81
N TYR A 279 0.11 -3.03 -18.20
CA TYR A 279 -0.26 -4.45 -18.15
C TYR A 279 -1.44 -4.74 -19.09
N GLY A 280 -1.41 -5.88 -19.79
CA GLY A 280 -2.42 -6.26 -20.78
C GLY A 280 -2.38 -5.39 -22.05
N THR A 281 -3.41 -5.54 -22.89
CA THR A 281 -3.52 -4.84 -24.19
C THR A 281 -4.29 -3.52 -24.12
N LYS A 282 -5.03 -3.27 -23.03
CA LYS A 282 -5.82 -2.07 -22.79
C LYS A 282 -5.63 -1.62 -21.34
N TYR A 283 -5.16 -0.39 -21.15
CA TYR A 283 -4.93 0.23 -19.83
C TYR A 283 -5.04 1.75 -19.90
N PRO A 284 -5.23 2.47 -18.77
CA PRO A 284 -5.21 3.93 -18.73
C PRO A 284 -3.92 4.53 -19.28
N GLN A 285 -4.06 5.44 -20.25
CA GLN A 285 -2.91 6.06 -20.90
C GLN A 285 -2.64 7.49 -20.42
N LYS A 286 -3.52 8.06 -19.60
CA LYS A 286 -3.44 9.43 -19.10
C LYS A 286 -3.62 9.49 -17.58
N PRO A 287 -2.69 8.93 -16.79
CA PRO A 287 -2.71 9.09 -15.33
C PRO A 287 -2.53 10.56 -14.94
N TYR A 288 -3.13 10.97 -13.83
CA TYR A 288 -2.86 12.27 -13.19
C TYR A 288 -1.46 12.24 -12.55
N HIS A 289 -0.43 12.35 -13.38
CA HIS A 289 0.97 12.20 -12.96
C HIS A 289 1.92 13.09 -13.78
N ARG A 290 2.56 14.04 -13.09
CA ARG A 290 3.38 15.12 -13.68
C ARG A 290 4.49 14.57 -14.58
N ALA A 291 5.39 13.77 -14.02
CA ALA A 291 6.58 13.31 -14.73
C ALA A 291 6.23 12.50 -15.98
N SER A 292 5.22 11.62 -15.91
CA SER A 292 4.87 10.79 -17.07
C SER A 292 4.17 11.57 -18.18
N SER A 293 3.51 12.68 -17.84
CA SER A 293 2.91 13.58 -18.84
C SER A 293 3.96 14.38 -19.62
N CYS A 294 5.22 14.38 -19.19
CA CYS A 294 6.28 15.15 -19.81
C CYS A 294 7.01 14.37 -20.92
N PRO A 295 7.24 14.99 -22.08
CA PRO A 295 8.16 14.44 -23.09
C PRO A 295 9.61 14.53 -22.61
N ASP A 296 10.48 13.73 -23.22
CA ASP A 296 11.92 13.74 -22.92
C ASP A 296 12.55 15.10 -23.22
N PRO A 297 13.49 15.57 -22.36
CA PRO A 297 14.27 16.76 -22.68
C PRO A 297 15.28 16.47 -23.81
N PRO A 298 15.67 17.46 -24.63
CA PRO A 298 15.14 18.82 -24.71
C PRO A 298 13.92 18.95 -25.64
N THR A 299 13.38 17.83 -26.12
CA THR A 299 12.47 17.70 -27.27
C THR A 299 11.25 18.63 -27.21
N SER A 300 10.71 18.88 -26.02
CA SER A 300 9.64 19.87 -25.81
C SER A 300 9.63 20.38 -24.36
N PRO A 301 9.10 21.60 -24.12
CA PRO A 301 8.76 22.06 -22.78
C PRO A 301 7.78 21.11 -22.08
N CYS A 302 7.82 21.05 -20.75
CA CYS A 302 6.79 20.41 -19.95
C CYS A 302 6.11 21.42 -19.03
N GLY A 303 4.78 21.44 -19.04
CA GLY A 303 3.94 22.40 -18.32
C GLY A 303 2.49 21.92 -18.22
N TRP A 304 1.60 22.82 -17.81
CA TRP A 304 0.16 22.54 -17.67
C TRP A 304 -0.50 22.09 -18.98
N ASP A 305 0.05 22.45 -20.14
CA ASP A 305 -0.47 21.97 -21.43
C ASP A 305 -0.33 20.45 -21.59
N ASN A 306 0.64 19.83 -20.92
CA ASN A 306 0.87 18.39 -20.99
C ASN A 306 -0.21 17.56 -20.27
N ILE A 307 -0.76 18.05 -19.16
CA ILE A 307 -1.93 17.38 -18.52
C ILE A 307 -3.20 17.60 -19.34
N ASN A 308 -3.32 18.74 -20.00
CA ASN A 308 -4.53 19.06 -20.78
C ASN A 308 -4.53 18.41 -22.17
N ASN A 309 -3.37 17.92 -22.65
CA ASN A 309 -3.25 17.22 -23.92
C ASN A 309 -4.25 16.03 -23.99
N PRO A 310 -5.11 15.95 -25.02
CA PRO A 310 -6.11 14.87 -25.14
C PRO A 310 -5.50 13.49 -25.40
N GLY A 311 -4.25 13.44 -25.87
CA GLY A 311 -3.54 12.20 -26.15
C GLY A 311 -3.01 11.47 -24.91
N PRO A 312 -2.37 10.31 -25.11
CA PRO A 312 -1.71 9.57 -24.04
C PRO A 312 -0.54 10.38 -23.45
N SER A 313 -0.21 10.13 -22.19
CA SER A 313 1.02 10.59 -21.57
C SER A 313 2.24 10.10 -22.36
N PRO A 314 3.25 10.96 -22.65
CA PRO A 314 4.44 10.57 -23.41
C PRO A 314 5.20 9.39 -22.80
N GLN A 315 5.26 9.30 -21.47
CA GLN A 315 5.88 8.19 -20.76
C GLN A 315 4.82 7.22 -20.25
N ILE A 316 5.06 5.92 -20.43
CA ILE A 316 4.24 4.88 -19.82
C ILE A 316 4.63 4.75 -18.35
N LEU A 317 3.73 5.13 -17.44
CA LEU A 317 3.90 4.96 -15.99
C LEU A 317 3.69 3.49 -15.58
N ARG A 318 4.57 2.61 -16.06
CA ARG A 318 4.40 1.16 -15.96
C ARG A 318 4.28 0.69 -14.51
N GLY A 319 3.27 -0.13 -14.25
CA GLY A 319 3.01 -0.76 -12.97
C GLY A 319 2.12 0.03 -12.02
N ALA A 320 1.86 1.32 -12.28
CA ALA A 320 0.98 2.13 -11.43
C ALA A 320 -0.46 1.62 -11.49
N LEU A 321 -1.07 1.45 -10.32
CA LEU A 321 -2.50 1.19 -10.19
C LEU A 321 -3.23 2.53 -10.12
N VAL A 322 -4.15 2.77 -11.06
CA VAL A 322 -4.99 3.98 -11.02
C VAL A 322 -6.07 3.88 -9.92
N GLY A 323 -6.70 4.99 -9.59
CA GLY A 323 -7.76 5.00 -8.58
C GLY A 323 -8.96 4.13 -8.95
N GLY A 324 -9.39 4.17 -10.21
CA GLY A 324 -10.32 3.22 -10.79
C GLY A 324 -11.72 3.77 -11.07
N PRO A 325 -12.77 2.94 -10.94
CA PRO A 325 -14.10 3.31 -11.38
C PRO A 325 -14.98 3.91 -10.28
N ASP A 326 -16.06 4.56 -10.70
CA ASP A 326 -17.18 4.90 -9.83
C ASP A 326 -17.96 3.64 -9.40
N VAL A 327 -19.00 3.86 -8.59
CA VAL A 327 -19.84 2.78 -8.06
C VAL A 327 -20.58 1.96 -9.15
N ASN A 328 -20.69 2.49 -10.37
CA ASN A 328 -21.37 1.85 -11.51
C ASN A 328 -20.39 1.24 -12.53
N ASP A 329 -19.16 0.97 -12.07
CA ASP A 329 -18.04 0.48 -12.88
C ASP A 329 -17.64 1.42 -14.03
N VAL A 330 -17.92 2.73 -13.97
CA VAL A 330 -17.44 3.68 -14.97
C VAL A 330 -16.07 4.19 -14.54
N TYR A 331 -15.04 3.98 -15.37
CA TYR A 331 -13.70 4.49 -15.09
C TYR A 331 -13.70 6.03 -15.04
N VAL A 332 -13.34 6.61 -13.88
CA VAL A 332 -13.36 8.06 -13.66
C VAL A 332 -12.14 8.58 -12.90
N ASP A 333 -11.47 7.76 -12.09
CA ASP A 333 -10.36 8.19 -11.25
C ASP A 333 -9.02 7.72 -11.82
N ASN A 334 -8.28 8.67 -12.41
CA ASN A 334 -6.96 8.45 -12.99
C ASN A 334 -5.80 8.85 -12.05
N HIS A 335 -6.06 9.13 -10.77
CA HIS A 335 -5.01 9.37 -9.79
C HIS A 335 -4.19 8.11 -9.55
N VAL A 336 -2.93 8.31 -9.16
CA VAL A 336 -1.98 7.26 -8.80
C VAL A 336 -1.26 7.67 -7.53
N GLY A 337 -0.88 6.71 -6.69
CA GLY A 337 -0.19 6.95 -5.42
C GLY A 337 0.61 5.73 -4.99
N CYS A 338 1.65 5.93 -4.18
CA CYS A 338 2.46 4.81 -3.67
C CYS A 338 1.62 3.83 -2.84
N ASP A 339 0.72 4.36 -2.02
CA ASP A 339 -0.23 3.64 -1.19
C ASP A 339 -1.30 2.88 -2.00
N PHE A 340 -1.53 3.24 -3.26
CA PHE A 340 -2.43 2.48 -4.15
C PHE A 340 -1.78 1.17 -4.59
N ASN A 341 -0.47 1.22 -4.78
CA ASN A 341 0.31 0.08 -5.24
C ASN A 341 0.75 -0.85 -4.09
N ALA A 342 0.88 -0.36 -2.86
CA ALA A 342 1.45 -1.12 -1.75
C ALA A 342 0.72 -2.44 -1.45
N GLY A 343 -0.58 -2.38 -1.16
CA GLY A 343 -1.35 -3.60 -0.90
C GLY A 343 -1.61 -4.42 -2.16
N PHE A 344 -1.76 -3.78 -3.33
CA PHE A 344 -1.93 -4.48 -4.61
C PHE A 344 -0.70 -5.34 -4.96
N GLN A 345 0.49 -4.78 -4.89
CA GLN A 345 1.73 -5.51 -5.16
C GLN A 345 1.94 -6.65 -4.16
N SER A 346 1.69 -6.39 -2.88
CA SER A 346 1.78 -7.42 -1.84
C SER A 346 0.72 -8.52 -2.06
N ALA A 347 -0.51 -8.18 -2.42
CA ALA A 347 -1.55 -9.15 -2.75
C ALA A 347 -1.14 -10.02 -3.96
N LEU A 348 -0.53 -9.43 -5.00
CA LEU A 348 0.02 -10.19 -6.14
C LEU A 348 1.15 -11.14 -5.71
N ALA A 349 2.01 -10.73 -4.77
CA ALA A 349 3.08 -11.58 -4.26
C ALA A 349 2.53 -12.75 -3.43
N VAL A 350 1.60 -12.48 -2.50
CA VAL A 350 0.94 -13.53 -1.69
C VAL A 350 0.09 -14.43 -2.56
N PHE A 351 -0.55 -13.87 -3.59
CA PHE A 351 -1.27 -14.64 -4.59
C PHE A 351 -0.35 -15.69 -5.22
N TYR A 352 0.85 -15.29 -5.64
CA TYR A 352 1.81 -16.24 -6.20
C TYR A 352 2.16 -17.37 -5.22
N THR A 353 2.35 -17.07 -3.94
CA THR A 353 2.74 -18.08 -2.94
C THR A 353 1.58 -18.97 -2.48
N VAL A 354 0.38 -18.42 -2.31
CA VAL A 354 -0.80 -19.10 -1.77
C VAL A 354 -1.64 -19.78 -2.86
N ILE A 355 -1.59 -19.29 -4.11
CA ILE A 355 -2.54 -19.69 -5.17
C ILE A 355 -1.88 -20.48 -6.30
N VAL A 356 -0.68 -20.10 -6.76
CA VAL A 356 -0.02 -20.79 -7.89
C VAL A 356 0.44 -22.20 -7.50
N ALA A 357 0.53 -22.51 -6.21
CA ALA A 357 0.71 -23.89 -5.76
C ALA A 357 -0.54 -24.79 -5.95
N ASP A 358 -1.76 -24.24 -6.05
CA ASP A 358 -2.98 -25.05 -5.86
C ASP A 358 -4.27 -24.61 -6.62
N VAL A 359 -4.29 -23.63 -7.54
CA VAL A 359 -5.56 -23.17 -8.18
C VAL A 359 -5.51 -23.15 -9.71
N TYR A 360 -6.53 -23.72 -10.36
CA TYR A 360 -6.69 -23.79 -11.80
C TYR A 360 -8.10 -23.31 -12.24
N ILE A 361 -8.21 -22.75 -13.44
CA ILE A 361 -9.48 -22.32 -14.04
C ILE A 361 -10.01 -23.43 -14.95
N ILE A 362 -11.19 -23.96 -14.67
CA ILE A 362 -11.90 -24.92 -15.54
C ILE A 362 -13.27 -24.33 -15.90
N ASN A 363 -13.51 -24.12 -17.20
CA ASN A 363 -14.80 -23.60 -17.73
C ASN A 363 -15.29 -22.31 -17.05
N GLY A 364 -14.40 -21.34 -16.81
CA GLY A 364 -14.76 -20.05 -16.20
C GLY A 364 -15.05 -20.10 -14.69
N SER A 365 -14.83 -21.25 -14.05
CA SER A 365 -14.95 -21.42 -12.60
C SER A 365 -13.56 -21.70 -11.98
N TYR A 366 -13.27 -21.06 -10.85
CA TYR A 366 -12.05 -21.29 -10.08
C TYR A 366 -12.14 -22.63 -9.33
N ARG A 367 -11.11 -23.48 -9.43
CA ARG A 367 -10.99 -24.74 -8.69
C ARG A 367 -9.63 -24.86 -8.01
N ILE A 368 -9.59 -25.54 -6.87
CA ILE A 368 -8.40 -25.68 -6.02
C ILE A 368 -8.04 -27.17 -5.88
N GLY A 369 -6.76 -27.53 -6.10
CA GLY A 369 -6.19 -28.88 -5.91
C GLY A 369 -5.22 -29.32 -7.02
N LYS A 370 -4.17 -30.09 -6.69
CA LYS A 370 -3.25 -30.72 -7.67
C LYS A 370 -4.04 -31.53 -8.72
N PRO A 371 -3.62 -31.55 -9.99
CA PRO A 371 -4.19 -32.47 -10.97
C PRO A 371 -4.09 -33.90 -10.41
N ALA A 372 -5.17 -34.67 -10.47
CA ALA A 372 -5.05 -36.10 -10.34
C ALA A 372 -4.08 -36.56 -11.45
N GLU A 373 -2.98 -37.18 -11.07
CA GLU A 373 -2.11 -37.88 -12.01
C GLU A 373 -2.97 -38.94 -12.70
N HIS A 374 -3.19 -38.74 -14.00
CA HIS A 374 -3.78 -39.74 -14.89
C HIS A 374 -2.68 -40.27 -15.81
#